data_AF-A0A6B3GZU9-F1
#
_entry.id   AF-A0A6B3GZU9-F1
#
_cell.length_a   1.000
_cell.length_b   1.000
_cell.length_c   1.000
_cell.angle_alpha   90.00
_cell.angle_beta   90.00
_cell.angle_gamma   90.00
#
_symmetry.space_group_name_H-M   'P 1'
#
loop_
_entity.id
_entity.type
_entity.pdbx_description
1 polymer ?
#
loop_
_entity_poly.entity_id
_entity_poly.type
_entity_poly.pdbx_seq_one_letter_code
_entity_poly.pdbx_strand_id
1 'polypeptide(L)' 'MALPAIVPYPMPSADELPANRVDWTVDPARAVLLVHDLQNYFLTAYDREAAPVPELLAHVAEL' A
#
# COMPACT_ATOMS: atom_id res chain seq x y z
N MET A 1 -14.25 -3.35 18.98
CA MET A 1 -14.27 -1.91 18.61
C MET A 1 -14.19 -1.83 17.11
N ALA A 2 -14.97 -0.95 16.48
CA ALA A 2 -14.86 -0.72 15.04
C ALA A 2 -13.58 0.06 14.72
N LEU A 3 -13.02 -0.16 13.52
CA LEU A 3 -11.95 0.69 13.00
C LEU A 3 -12.49 2.11 12.77
N PRO A 4 -11.73 3.16 13.07
CA PRO A 4 -12.11 4.52 12.73
C PRO A 4 -12.13 4.68 11.20
N ALA A 5 -13.03 5.53 10.71
CA ALA A 5 -13.01 5.92 9.30
C ALA A 5 -11.72 6.71 9.00
N ILE A 6 -11.11 6.40 7.86
CA ILE A 6 -9.89 7.01 7.37
C ILE A 6 -10.28 8.02 6.31
N VAL A 7 -9.86 9.27 6.52
CA VAL A 7 -10.09 10.35 5.56
C VAL A 7 -9.25 10.08 4.31
N PRO A 8 -9.78 10.25 3.09
CA PRO A 8 -9.01 10.10 1.85
C PRO A 8 -7.74 10.96 1.83
N TYR A 9 -6.68 10.42 1.24
CA TYR A 9 -5.39 11.09 1.07
C TYR A 9 -4.69 10.56 -0.18
N PRO A 10 -3.85 11.36 -0.84
CA PRO A 10 -3.11 10.92 -2.02
C PRO A 10 -2.03 9.90 -1.65
N MET A 11 -1.78 8.92 -2.51
CA MET A 11 -0.58 8.08 -2.40
C MET A 11 0.67 8.94 -2.65
N PRO A 12 1.74 8.84 -1.83
CA PRO A 12 2.93 9.66 -2.01
C PRO A 12 3.63 9.34 -3.33
N SER A 13 4.25 10.35 -3.93
CA SER A 13 5.10 10.19 -5.11
C SER A 13 6.52 9.76 -4.71
N ALA A 14 7.28 9.27 -5.70
CA ALA A 14 8.63 8.77 -5.47
C ALA A 14 9.60 9.86 -4.93
N ASP A 15 9.37 11.13 -5.25
CA ASP A 15 10.16 12.27 -4.78
C ASP A 15 9.81 12.71 -3.34
N GLU A 16 8.69 12.25 -2.78
CA GLU A 16 8.31 12.48 -1.39
C GLU A 16 8.91 11.43 -0.43
N LEU A 17 9.49 10.35 -0.97
CA LEU A 17 10.07 9.27 -0.16
C LEU A 17 11.42 9.69 0.45
N PRO A 18 11.72 9.28 1.70
CA PRO A 18 13.02 9.55 2.30
C PRO A 18 14.13 8.77 1.58
N ALA A 19 15.35 9.31 1.62
CA ALA A 19 16.52 8.61 1.09
C ALA A 19 16.76 7.29 1.86
N ASN A 20 17.02 6.21 1.12
CA ASN A 20 17.37 4.92 1.69
C ASN A 20 18.69 5.00 2.46
N ARG A 21 18.79 4.22 3.56
CA ARG A 21 20.00 4.12 4.39
C ARG A 21 20.93 2.98 3.99
N VAL A 22 20.42 2.02 3.23
CA VAL A 22 21.13 0.82 2.78
C VAL A 22 20.81 0.57 1.31
N ASP A 23 21.74 -0.06 0.59
CA ASP A 23 21.65 -0.26 -0.87
C ASP A 23 21.16 -1.68 -1.24
N TRP A 24 20.19 -2.21 -0.48
CA TRP A 24 19.63 -3.52 -0.81
C TRP A 24 18.88 -3.49 -2.13
N THR A 25 19.13 -4.49 -2.96
CA THR A 25 18.40 -4.72 -4.22
C THR A 25 17.56 -5.99 -4.08
N VAL A 26 16.32 -5.96 -4.55
CA VAL A 26 15.45 -7.14 -4.57
C VAL A 26 16.05 -8.19 -5.51
N ASP A 27 16.33 -9.38 -4.98
CA ASP A 27 16.79 -10.55 -5.74
C ASP A 27 15.63 -11.55 -5.85
N PRO A 28 15.05 -11.77 -7.05
CA PRO A 28 13.92 -12.69 -7.24
C PRO A 28 14.17 -14.12 -6.75
N ALA A 29 15.43 -14.60 -6.75
CA ALA A 29 15.76 -15.94 -6.27
C ALA A 29 15.70 -16.06 -4.74
N ARG A 30 15.59 -14.93 -4.03
CA ARG A 30 15.62 -14.84 -2.56
C ARG A 30 14.44 -14.05 -1.98
N ALA A 31 13.58 -13.51 -2.84
CA ALA A 31 12.47 -12.66 -2.45
C ALA A 31 11.17 -13.45 -2.23
N VAL A 32 10.30 -12.89 -1.39
CA VAL A 32 8.91 -13.31 -1.21
C VAL A 32 8.04 -12.06 -1.23
N LEU A 33 6.91 -12.11 -1.92
CA LEU A 33 5.88 -11.08 -1.86
C LEU A 33 4.90 -11.39 -0.72
N LEU A 34 4.75 -10.47 0.21
CA LEU A 34 3.77 -10.56 1.29
C LEU A 34 2.64 -9.55 1.05
N VAL A 35 1.45 -10.05 0.69
CA VAL A 35 0.23 -9.25 0.64
C VAL A 35 -0.38 -9.23 2.04
N HIS A 36 -0.10 -8.17 2.78
CA HIS A 36 -0.45 -8.08 4.21
C HIS A 36 -1.87 -7.52 4.41
N ASP A 37 -2.78 -8.32 4.96
CA ASP A 37 -4.10 -7.90 5.46
C ASP A 37 -4.98 -7.07 4.50
N LEU A 38 -4.89 -7.27 3.17
CA LEU A 38 -5.81 -6.69 2.17
C LEU A 38 -7.19 -7.37 2.16
N GLN A 39 -7.74 -7.63 3.34
CA GLN A 39 -9.07 -8.20 3.52
C GLN A 39 -10.12 -7.10 3.53
N ASN A 40 -11.33 -7.42 3.06
CA ASN A 40 -12.47 -6.48 3.06
C ASN A 40 -12.71 -5.83 4.43
N TYR A 41 -12.50 -6.56 5.52
CA TYR A 41 -12.66 -6.03 6.88
C TYR A 41 -11.82 -4.77 7.11
N PHE A 42 -10.53 -4.78 6.74
CA PHE A 42 -9.65 -3.62 6.91
C PHE A 42 -9.93 -2.52 5.90
N LEU A 43 -10.31 -2.89 4.67
CA LEU A 43 -10.66 -1.92 3.64
C LEU A 43 -11.96 -1.16 3.92
N THR A 44 -12.83 -1.67 4.82
CA THR A 44 -14.05 -0.94 5.20
C THR A 44 -13.80 0.38 5.93
N ALA A 45 -12.59 0.58 6.46
CA ALA A 45 -12.22 1.84 7.10
C ALA A 45 -11.97 2.97 6.08
N TYR A 46 -11.79 2.65 4.79
CA TYR A 46 -11.51 3.60 3.72
C TYR A 46 -12.75 3.87 2.86
N ASP A 47 -12.77 5.03 2.20
CA ASP A 47 -13.57 5.20 0.98
C ASP A 47 -12.89 4.44 -0.16
N ARG A 48 -13.58 3.43 -0.71
CA ARG A 48 -13.01 2.53 -1.72
C ARG A 48 -12.90 3.16 -3.11
N GLU A 49 -13.62 4.24 -3.35
CA GLU A 49 -13.62 4.96 -4.63
C GLU A 49 -12.67 6.16 -4.63
N ALA A 50 -12.10 6.50 -3.47
CA ALA A 50 -11.17 7.61 -3.31
C ALA A 50 -9.73 7.13 -3.03
N ALA A 51 -8.77 8.02 -3.26
CA ALA A 51 -7.38 7.75 -2.92
C ALA A 51 -7.23 7.40 -1.42
N PRO A 52 -6.39 6.40 -1.07
CA PRO A 52 -5.45 5.70 -1.97
C PRO A 52 -5.95 4.35 -2.51
N VAL A 53 -7.21 3.96 -2.30
CA VAL A 53 -7.65 2.56 -2.50
C VAL A 53 -7.55 2.08 -3.95
N PRO A 54 -8.04 2.82 -4.97
CA PRO A 54 -7.91 2.38 -6.36
C PRO A 54 -6.45 2.18 -6.79
N GLU A 55 -5.57 3.12 -6.41
CA GLU A 55 -4.13 3.11 -6.73
C GLU A 55 -3.42 1.95 -6.01
N LEU A 56 -3.72 1.74 -4.72
CA LEU A 56 -3.21 0.62 -3.93
C LEU A 56 -3.54 -0.72 -4.57
N LEU A 57 -4.80 -0.94 -4.95
CA LEU A 57 -5.23 -2.20 -5.54
C LEU A 57 -4.63 -2.43 -6.94
N ALA A 58 -4.49 -1.37 -7.74
CA ALA A 58 -3.83 -1.44 -9.04
C ALA A 58 -2.34 -1.83 -8.89
N HIS A 59 -1.59 -1.17 -8.01
CA HIS A 59 -0.17 -1.47 -7.80
C HIS A 59 0.05 -2.87 -7.23
N VAL A 60 -0.78 -3.32 -6.28
CA VAL A 60 -0.69 -4.68 -5.72
C VAL A 60 -0.99 -5.75 -6.77
N ALA A 61 -1.88 -5.48 -7.73
CA ALA A 61 -2.18 -6.41 -8.81
C ALA A 61 -1.09 -6.46 -9.90
N GLU A 62 -0.25 -5.42 -10.01
CA GLU A 62 0.86 -5.34 -10.96
C GLU A 62 2.13 -6.04 -10.45
N LEU A 63 2.38 -6.03 -9.15
CA LEU A 63 3.54 -6.64 -8.48
C LEU A 63 3.56 -8.17 -8.56
#